data_AF-A0A7X6I4J3-F1
#
_entry.id   AF-A0A7X6I4J3-F1
#
_cell.length_a   1.000
_cell.length_b   1.000
_cell.length_c   1.000
_cell.angle_alpha   90.00
_cell.angle_beta   90.00
_cell.angle_gamma   90.00
#
_symmetry.space_group_name_H-M   'P 1'
#
loop_
_entity.id
_entity.type
_entity.pdbx_description
1 polymer ?
#
loop_
_entity_poly.entity_id
_entity_poly.type
_entity_poly.pdbx_seq_one_letter_code
_entity_poly.pdbx_strand_id
1 'polypeptide(L)' 'MKEITTDMTVFQMIEIYPETKELLIDLGLNGVENPLMLRTAGKKMTIQKGAQFKKIPWEKVEILFNEHGFVFKEETNNE' A
#
# COMPACT_ATOMS: atom_id res chain seq x y z
N MET A 1 -10.79 12.53 4.33
CA MET A 1 -10.15 11.25 3.98
C MET A 1 -9.00 11.53 3.03
N LYS A 2 -7.92 10.76 3.12
CA LYS A 2 -6.79 10.81 2.20
C LYS A 2 -7.02 9.82 1.07
N GLU A 3 -6.60 10.17 -0.13
CA GLU A 3 -6.82 9.34 -1.31
C GLU A 3 -5.51 8.70 -1.75
N ILE A 4 -5.58 7.41 -2.08
CA ILE A 4 -4.45 6.61 -2.55
C ILE A 4 -4.88 5.90 -3.82
N THR A 5 -4.04 5.89 -4.86
CA THR A 5 -4.29 5.10 -6.06
C THR A 5 -3.70 3.70 -5.92
N THR A 6 -4.37 2.70 -6.49
CA THR A 6 -3.89 1.31 -6.46
C THR A 6 -2.57 1.10 -7.19
N ASP A 7 -2.27 1.97 -8.16
CA ASP A 7 -1.02 1.98 -8.94
C ASP A 7 0.15 2.65 -8.21
N MET A 8 -0.13 3.38 -7.13
CA MET A 8 0.91 3.96 -6.29
C MET A 8 1.81 2.86 -5.72
N THR A 9 3.12 3.05 -5.86
CA THR A 9 4.09 2.13 -5.29
C THR A 9 4.10 2.24 -3.77
N VAL A 10 4.47 1.16 -3.09
CA VAL A 10 4.62 1.15 -1.62
C VAL A 10 5.62 2.21 -1.17
N PHE A 11 6.67 2.44 -1.95
CA PHE A 11 7.63 3.50 -1.68
C PHE A 11 6.98 4.89 -1.71
N GLN A 12 6.26 5.24 -2.79
CA GLN A 12 5.59 6.53 -2.91
C GLN A 12 4.52 6.72 -1.83
N MET A 13 3.78 5.67 -1.51
CA MET A 13 2.74 5.71 -0.47
C MET A 13 3.31 6.12 0.88
N ILE A 14 4.43 5.52 1.29
CA ILE A 14 5.11 5.84 2.55
C ILE A 14 5.76 7.23 2.50
N GLU A 15 6.28 7.66 1.35
CA GLU A 15 6.83 9.02 1.21
C GLU A 15 5.76 10.11 1.36
N ILE A 16 4.56 9.89 0.81
CA ILE A 16 3.44 10.85 0.88
C ILE A 16 2.75 10.77 2.25
N TYR A 17 2.54 9.55 2.74
CA TYR A 17 1.82 9.25 3.97
C TYR A 17 2.63 8.28 4.84
N PRO A 18 3.63 8.77 5.62
CA PRO A 18 4.51 7.93 6.42
C PRO A 18 3.79 6.98 7.39
N GLU A 19 2.61 7.36 7.89
CA GLU A 19 1.76 6.56 8.76
C GLU A 19 1.26 5.26 8.11
N THR A 20 1.19 5.20 6.78
CA THR A 20 0.81 3.98 6.07
C THR A 20 1.82 2.87 6.25
N LYS A 21 3.07 3.19 6.63
CA LYS A 21 4.11 2.19 6.91
C LYS A 21 3.67 1.23 8.01
N GLU A 22 3.08 1.74 9.10
CA GLU A 22 2.59 0.90 10.21
C GLU A 22 1.43 0.02 9.75
N LEU A 23 0.48 0.57 8.99
CA LEU A 23 -0.63 -0.20 8.41
C LEU A 23 -0.15 -1.35 7.53
N LEU A 24 0.89 -1.11 6.72
CA LEU A 24 1.49 -2.14 5.88
C LEU A 24 2.16 -3.24 6.71
N ILE A 25 2.80 -2.91 7.83
CA ILE A 25 3.37 -3.89 8.77
C ILE A 25 2.25 -4.71 9.42
N ASP A 26 1.18 -4.07 9.88
CA ASP A 26 0.02 -4.74 10.50
C ASP A 26 -0.68 -5.70 9.54
N LEU A 27 -0.68 -5.38 8.24
CA LEU A 27 -1.16 -6.28 7.19
C LEU A 27 -0.23 -7.48 6.94
N GLY A 28 1.04 -7.43 7.36
CA GLY A 28 2.06 -8.44 7.13
C GLY A 28 3.01 -8.15 5.96
N LEU A 29 3.03 -6.91 5.46
CA LEU A 29 3.94 -6.41 4.43
C LEU A 29 5.27 -5.89 5.03
N ASN A 30 5.84 -6.63 5.97
CA ASN A 30 7.02 -6.28 6.78
C ASN A 30 8.30 -5.97 5.96
N GLY A 31 8.30 -6.25 4.65
CA GLY A 31 9.41 -5.83 3.77
C GLY A 31 9.66 -4.31 3.78
N VAL A 32 8.67 -3.52 4.18
CA VAL A 32 8.79 -2.05 4.34
C VAL A 32 9.65 -1.63 5.54
N GLU A 33 9.87 -2.53 6.50
CA GLU A 33 10.74 -2.25 7.66
C GLU A 33 12.21 -2.18 7.24
N ASN A 34 12.60 -2.94 6.21
CA ASN A 34 13.96 -2.92 5.68
C ASN A 34 14.12 -1.77 4.68
N PRO A 35 14.91 -0.72 5.01
CA PRO A 35 15.07 0.45 4.13
C PRO A 35 15.66 0.10 2.77
N LEU A 36 16.52 -0.92 2.69
CA LEU A 36 17.09 -1.38 1.43
C LEU A 36 16.01 -2.02 0.55
N MET A 37 15.14 -2.87 1.12
CA MET A 37 14.04 -3.48 0.36
C MET A 37 13.01 -2.44 -0.08
N LEU A 38 12.66 -1.50 0.79
CA LEU A 38 11.74 -0.41 0.47
C LEU A 38 12.27 0.46 -0.69
N ARG A 39 13.56 0.82 -0.67
CA ARG A 39 14.18 1.64 -1.72
C ARG A 39 14.46 0.90 -3.02
N THR A 40 14.32 -0.43 -3.06
CA THR A 40 14.56 -1.26 -4.25
C THR A 40 13.27 -1.89 -4.76
N ALA A 41 12.80 -2.95 -4.09
CA ALA A 41 11.56 -3.65 -4.43
C ALA A 41 10.32 -2.77 -4.20
N GLY A 42 10.31 -1.99 -3.11
CA GLY A 42 9.19 -1.10 -2.78
C GLY A 42 8.91 -0.02 -3.82
N LYS A 43 9.91 0.36 -4.64
CA LYS A 43 9.73 1.29 -5.77
C LYS A 43 9.03 0.70 -6.99
N LYS A 44 8.90 -0.63 -7.06
CA LYS A 44 8.23 -1.33 -8.16
C LYS A 44 6.99 -2.11 -7.71
N MET A 45 6.86 -2.32 -6.41
CA MET A 45 5.75 -3.04 -5.79
C MET A 45 4.62 -2.06 -5.52
N THR A 46 3.43 -2.36 -6.02
CA THR A 46 2.19 -1.68 -5.60
C THR A 46 1.60 -2.39 -4.38
N ILE A 47 0.74 -1.71 -3.64
CA ILE A 47 0.07 -2.30 -2.47
C ILE A 47 -0.75 -3.54 -2.85
N GLN A 48 -1.42 -3.51 -4.00
CA GLN A 48 -2.24 -4.62 -4.50
C GLN A 48 -1.39 -5.86 -4.79
N LYS A 49 -0.23 -5.67 -5.46
CA LYS A 49 0.72 -6.77 -5.73
C LYS A 49 1.36 -7.29 -4.45
N GLY A 50 1.69 -6.40 -3.50
CA GLY A 50 2.20 -6.77 -2.19
C GLY A 50 1.20 -7.65 -1.43
N ALA A 51 -0.06 -7.21 -1.37
CA ALA A 51 -1.14 -7.95 -0.74
C ALA A 51 -1.35 -9.32 -1.38
N GLN A 52 -1.41 -9.38 -2.71
CA GLN A 52 -1.51 -10.64 -3.46
C GLN A 52 -0.35 -11.60 -3.15
N PHE A 53 0.90 -11.09 -3.14
CA PHE A 53 2.08 -11.89 -2.83
C PHE A 53 2.04 -12.49 -1.42
N LYS A 54 1.54 -11.70 -0.45
CA LYS A 54 1.33 -12.15 0.94
C LYS A 54 0.02 -12.91 1.15
N LYS A 55 -0.78 -13.13 0.09
CA LYS A 55 -2.12 -13.76 0.14
C LYS A 55 -3.08 -13.06 1.09
N ILE A 56 -2.98 -11.74 1.16
CA ILE A 56 -3.88 -10.88 1.95
C ILE A 56 -5.08 -10.54 1.06
N PRO A 57 -6.32 -10.80 1.51
CA PRO A 57 -7.52 -10.38 0.78
C PRO A 57 -7.55 -8.86 0.59
N TRP A 58 -7.88 -8.39 -0.62
CA TRP A 58 -7.91 -6.96 -0.93
C TRP A 58 -8.88 -6.19 -0.03
N GLU A 59 -10.06 -6.75 0.22
CA GLU A 59 -11.06 -6.20 1.14
C GLU A 59 -10.48 -5.90 2.53
N LYS A 60 -9.59 -6.75 3.05
CA LYS A 60 -8.93 -6.51 4.35
C LYS A 60 -8.01 -5.29 4.31
N VAL A 61 -7.33 -5.08 3.19
CA VAL A 61 -6.49 -3.90 2.99
C VAL A 61 -7.36 -2.65 2.95
N GLU A 62 -8.45 -2.68 2.17
CA GLU A 62 -9.37 -1.55 2.06
C GLU A 62 -10.01 -1.18 3.39
N ILE A 63 -10.51 -2.16 4.15
CA ILE A 63 -11.10 -1.93 5.47
C ILE A 63 -10.10 -1.27 6.42
N LEU A 64 -8.89 -1.83 6.56
CA LEU A 64 -7.89 -1.30 7.48
C LEU A 64 -7.52 0.15 7.11
N PHE A 65 -7.31 0.43 5.83
CA PHE A 65 -6.97 1.78 5.38
C PHE A 65 -8.14 2.73 5.55
N ASN A 66 -9.38 2.29 5.31
CA ASN A 66 -10.58 3.10 5.51
C ASN A 66 -10.79 3.50 6.97
N GLU A 67 -10.59 2.57 7.90
CA GLU A 67 -10.63 2.83 9.35
C GLU A 67 -9.60 3.88 9.77
N HIS A 68 -8.48 3.99 9.05
CA HIS A 68 -7.43 4.98 9.27
C HIS A 68 -7.60 6.25 8.39
N GLY A 69 -8.76 6.40 7.75
CA GLY A 69 -9.13 7.60 6.99
C GLY A 69 -8.56 7.68 5.57
N PHE A 70 -8.13 6.55 5.00
CA PHE A 70 -7.66 6.41 3.63
C PHE A 70 -8.68 5.73 2.73
N VAL A 71 -8.76 6.15 1.48
CA VAL A 71 -9.62 5.53 0.48
C VAL A 71 -8.79 5.20 -0.75
N PHE A 72 -8.89 3.96 -1.21
CA PHE A 72 -8.32 3.56 -2.49
C PHE A 72 -9.21 4.03 -3.63
N LYS A 73 -8.62 4.71 -4.60
CA LYS A 73 -9.25 5.02 -5.88
C LYS A 73 -8.64 4.10 -6.92
N GLU A 74 -9.51 3.37 -7.62
CA GLU A 74 -9.13 2.72 -8.86
C GLU A 74 -8.84 3.81 -9.90
N GLU A 75 -7.72 3.68 -10.61
CA GLU A 75 -7.50 4.49 -11.80
C GLU A 75 -8.45 3.96 -12.87
N THR A 76 -9.63 4.58 -13.02
CA THR A 76 -10.50 4.34 -14.17
C THR A 76 -9.79 4.85 -15.41
N ASN A 77 -8.97 3.99 -16.03
CA ASN A 77 -8.61 4.14 -17.43
C ASN A 77 -9.86 3.90 -18.26
N ASN A 78 -10.66 4.96 -18.42
CA ASN A 78 -11.57 5.08 -19.54
C ASN A 78 -10.71 5.38 -20.78
N GLU A 79 -10.21 4.32 -21.43
CA GLU A 79 -9.84 4.37 -22.85
C GLU A 79 -11.11 4.30 -23.72
#